data_AF-A0A8J2TS28-F1
#
_entry.id   AF-A0A8J2TS28-F1
#
_cell.length_a   1.000
_cell.length_b   1.000
_cell.length_c   1.000
_cell.angle_alpha   90.00
_cell.angle_beta   90.00
_cell.angle_gamma   90.00
#
_symmetry.space_group_name_H-M   'P 1'
#
loop_
_entity.id
_entity.type
_entity.pdbx_description
1 polymer ?
#
loop_
_entity_poly.entity_id
_entity_poly.type
_entity_poly.pdbx_seq_one_letter_code
_entity_poly.pdbx_strand_id
1 'polypeptide(L)' 'MKDFFYAIQDLFVNVLFAPFDALRSLELTNWWSANFMSWLFIVIGMVAFVYWMLQLKKYNDNGEEDKSISSHSYL' A
#
# COMPACT_ATOMS: atom_id res chain seq x y z
N MET A 1 32.93 -29.38 -1.84
CA MET A 1 31.68 -28.82 -2.43
C MET A 1 30.53 -28.71 -1.45
N LYS A 2 30.33 -29.65 -0.49
CA LYS A 2 29.22 -29.57 0.50
C LYS A 2 29.24 -28.29 1.34
N ASP A 3 30.43 -27.84 1.76
CA ASP A 3 30.59 -26.65 2.62
C ASP A 3 30.11 -25.36 1.93
N PHE A 4 30.28 -25.26 0.61
CA PHE A 4 29.76 -24.14 -0.16
C PHE A 4 28.23 -24.06 -0.10
N PHE A 5 27.55 -25.21 -0.26
CA PHE A 5 26.09 -25.26 -0.16
C PHE A 5 25.59 -25.06 1.28
N TYR A 6 26.32 -25.52 2.30
CA TYR A 6 25.99 -25.22 3.69
C TYR A 6 26.15 -23.74 4.04
N ALA A 7 27.19 -23.07 3.52
CA ALA A 7 27.34 -21.64 3.70
C ALA A 7 26.19 -20.86 3.05
N ILE A 8 25.71 -21.28 1.87
CA ILE A 8 24.51 -20.70 1.26
C ILE A 8 23.29 -20.94 2.15
N GLN A 9 23.08 -22.16 2.63
CA GLN A 9 21.95 -22.46 3.52
C GLN A 9 21.97 -21.58 4.77
N ASP A 10 23.13 -21.45 5.41
CA ASP A 10 23.30 -20.66 6.63
C ASP A 10 22.99 -19.17 6.39
N LEU A 11 23.51 -18.61 5.30
CA LEU A 11 23.24 -17.22 4.91
C LEU A 11 21.73 -16.97 4.72
N PHE A 12 21.02 -17.86 4.03
CA PHE A 12 19.60 -17.63 3.78
C PHE A 12 18.73 -17.90 5.01
N VAL A 13 18.90 -19.05 5.65
CA VAL A 13 18.00 -19.50 6.72
C VAL A 13 18.27 -18.74 8.02
N ASN A 14 19.53 -18.61 8.42
CA ASN A 14 19.88 -18.07 9.74
C ASN A 14 20.14 -16.56 9.73
N VAL A 15 20.53 -15.98 8.58
CA VAL A 15 20.83 -14.54 8.47
C VAL A 15 19.72 -13.79 7.75
N LEU A 16 19.49 -14.06 6.46
CA LEU A 16 18.55 -13.28 5.65
C LEU A 16 17.09 -13.50 6.02
N PHE A 17 16.72 -14.70 6.50
CA PHE A 17 15.34 -15.01 6.89
C PHE A 17 15.02 -14.76 8.36
N ALA A 18 16.01 -14.42 9.19
CA ALA A 18 15.78 -14.09 10.60
C ALA A 18 14.68 -13.02 10.82
N PRO A 19 14.59 -11.94 10.01
CA PRO A 19 13.49 -10.98 10.14
C PRO A 19 12.12 -11.57 9.82
N PHE A 20 12.03 -12.51 8.87
CA PHE A 20 10.78 -13.18 8.51
C PHE A 20 10.35 -14.20 9.58
N ASP A 21 11.31 -14.89 10.21
CA ASP A 21 11.03 -15.73 11.38
C ASP A 21 10.52 -14.91 12.58
N ALA A 22 11.11 -13.72 12.80
CA ALA A 22 10.62 -12.78 13.80
C ALA A 22 9.18 -12.33 13.48
N LEU A 23 8.87 -11.98 12.23
CA LEU A 23 7.50 -11.64 11.80
C LEU A 23 6.51 -12.80 12.02
N ARG A 24 6.90 -14.02 11.66
CA ARG A 24 6.06 -15.23 11.85
C ARG A 24 5.76 -15.50 13.32
N SER A 25 6.77 -15.37 14.19
CA SER A 25 6.55 -15.54 15.63
C SER A 25 5.70 -14.41 16.24
N LEU A 26 5.87 -13.18 15.74
CA LEU A 26 5.05 -12.04 16.14
C LEU A 26 3.58 -12.23 15.73
N GLU A 27 3.31 -12.79 14.55
CA GLU A 27 1.95 -13.07 14.08
C GLU A 27 1.16 -13.94 15.07
N LEU A 28 1.79 -14.98 15.62
CA LEU A 28 1.16 -15.91 16.57
C LEU A 28 0.78 -15.25 17.90
N THR A 29 1.38 -14.12 18.25
CA THR A 29 1.15 -13.42 19.52
C THR A 29 0.35 -12.13 19.34
N ASN A 30 0.53 -11.43 18.22
CA ASN A 30 -0.16 -10.19 17.91
C ASN A 30 -0.27 -9.96 16.40
N TRP A 31 -1.42 -10.34 15.86
CA TRP A 31 -1.77 -10.17 14.45
C TRP A 31 -1.69 -8.70 13.98
N TRP A 32 -2.08 -7.74 14.82
CA TRP A 32 -2.09 -6.31 14.46
C TRP A 32 -0.68 -5.78 14.23
N SER A 33 0.25 -6.10 15.15
CA SER A 33 1.64 -5.69 15.02
C SER A 33 2.35 -6.39 13.86
N ALA A 34 2.07 -7.68 13.63
CA ALA A 34 2.62 -8.40 12.48
C ALA A 34 2.17 -7.80 11.14
N ASN A 35 0.97 -7.21 11.07
CA ASN A 35 0.43 -6.57 9.87
C ASN A 35 0.63 -5.05 9.82
N PHE A 36 1.49 -4.47 10.68
CA PHE A 36 1.66 -3.03 10.78
C PHE A 36 1.97 -2.34 9.44
N MET A 37 2.79 -2.96 8.58
CA MET A 37 3.12 -2.41 7.26
C MET A 37 1.89 -2.31 6.34
N SER A 38 1.02 -3.32 6.37
CA SER A 38 -0.26 -3.30 5.63
C SER A 38 -1.15 -2.17 6.12
N TRP A 39 -1.27 -2.00 7.44
CA TRP A 39 -2.02 -0.89 8.05
C TRP A 39 -1.45 0.47 7.66
N LEU A 40 -0.13 0.62 7.66
CA LEU A 40 0.55 1.84 7.24
C LEU A 40 0.20 2.20 5.79
N PHE A 41 0.27 1.24 4.86
CA PHE A 41 -0.09 1.49 3.46
C PHE A 41 -1.58 1.80 3.27
N ILE A 42 -2.47 1.13 4.01
CA ILE A 42 -3.90 1.45 3.99
C ILE A 42 -4.13 2.90 4.44
N VAL A 43 -3.49 3.33 5.55
CA VAL A 43 -3.62 4.70 6.06
C VAL A 43 -3.11 5.72 5.06
N ILE A 44 -1.93 5.49 4.46
CA ILE A 44 -1.38 6.37 3.43
C ILE A 44 -2.34 6.47 2.23
N GLY A 45 -2.88 5.33 1.77
CA GLY A 45 -3.85 5.28 0.68
C GLY A 45 -5.13 6.06 0.99
N MET A 46 -5.67 5.91 2.21
CA MET A 46 -6.86 6.65 2.64
C MET A 46 -6.61 8.16 2.71
N VAL A 47 -5.47 8.60 3.26
CA VAL A 47 -5.11 10.02 3.31
C VAL A 47 -4.99 10.60 1.90
N ALA A 48 -4.30 9.90 1.00
CA ALA A 48 -4.18 10.33 -0.39
C ALA A 48 -5.55 10.39 -1.10
N PHE A 49 -6.40 9.39 -0.89
CA PHE A 49 -7.76 9.36 -1.45
C PHE A 49 -8.61 10.54 -0.96
N VAL A 50 -8.64 10.78 0.36
CA VAL A 50 -9.40 11.91 0.94
C VAL A 50 -8.86 13.24 0.41
N TYR A 51 -7.54 13.40 0.36
CA TYR A 51 -6.93 14.60 -0.22
C TYR A 51 -7.40 14.85 -1.65
N TRP A 52 -7.35 13.83 -2.52
CA TRP A 52 -7.78 13.97 -3.91
C TRP A 52 -9.28 14.25 -4.06
N MET A 53 -10.13 13.62 -3.26
CA MET A 53 -11.56 13.92 -3.25
C MET A 53 -11.85 15.37 -2.86
N LEU A 54 -11.10 15.93 -1.91
CA LEU A 54 -11.21 17.34 -1.53
C LEU A 54 -10.71 18.27 -2.63
N GLN A 55 -9.64 17.91 -3.35
CA GLN A 55 -9.18 18.69 -4.52
C GLN A 55 -10.27 18.73 -5.61
N LEU A 56 -10.85 17.59 -5.95
CA LEU A 56 -11.93 17.51 -6.94
C LEU A 56 -13.13 18.36 -6.53
N LYS A 57 -13.55 18.26 -5.25
CA LYS A 57 -14.62 19.09 -4.72
C LYS A 57 -14.32 20.58 -4.87
N LYS A 58 -13.09 21.01 -4.50
CA LYS A 58 -12.67 22.40 -4.61
C LYS A 58 -12.80 22.92 -6.04
N TYR A 59 -12.37 22.15 -7.04
CA TYR A 59 -12.49 22.56 -8.45
C TYR A 59 -13.94 22.61 -8.93
N ASN A 60 -14.77 21.64 -8.53
CA ASN A 60 -16.20 21.67 -8.84
C ASN A 60 -16.91 22.88 -8.22
N ASP A 61 -16.54 23.25 -6.99
CA ASP A 61 -17.14 24.37 -6.25
C ASP A 61 -16.64 25.75 -6.74
N ASN A 62 -15.52 25.80 -7.48
CA ASN A 62 -14.96 27.05 -8.03
C ASN A 62 -15.81 27.66 -9.16
N GLY A 63 -16.72 26.91 -9.78
CA GLY A 63 -17.62 27.43 -10.82
C GLY A 63 -16.93 27.84 -12.14
N GLU A 64 -15.66 27.48 -12.32
CA GLU A 64 -14.86 27.77 -13.52
C GLU A 64 -15.03 26.71 -14.63
N GLU A 65 -15.67 25.57 -14.34
CA GLU A 65 -15.95 24.53 -15.32
C GLU A 65 -17.07 24.94 -16.28
N ASP A 66 -16.78 24.90 -17.59
CA ASP A 66 -17.81 24.98 -18.62
C ASP A 66 -18.62 23.68 -18.64
N LYS A 67 -19.88 23.77 -18.20
CA LYS A 67 -20.85 22.66 -18.18
C LYS A 67 -21.86 22.74 -19.32
N SER A 68 -21.58 23.56 -20.35
CA SER A 68 -22.45 23.64 -21.53
C SER A 68 -22.48 22.30 -22.27
N ILE A 69 -23.69 21.84 -22.57
CA ILE A 69 -23.90 20.56 -23.26
C ILE A 69 -24.04 20.86 -24.76
N SER A 70 -23.14 20.33 -25.59
CA SER A 70 -23.30 20.37 -27.05
C SER A 70 -24.21 19.23 -27.51
N SER A 71 -25.50 19.29 -27.19
CA SER A 71 -26.47 18.35 -27.74
C SER A 71 -26.97 18.86 -29.09
N HIS A 72 -26.66 18.14 -30.17
CA HIS A 72 -27.34 18.35 -31.45
C HIS A 72 -28.80 17.89 -31.32
N SER A 73 -29.73 18.75 -31.71
CA SER A 73 -31.14 18.37 -31.86
C SER A 73 -31.24 17.34 -32.98
N TYR A 74 -31.77 16.15 -32.69
CA TYR A 74 -32.09 15.15 -33.72
C TYR A 74 -33.31 15.65 -34.50
N LEU A 75 -33.09 16.09 -35.74
CA LEU A 75 -34.10 16.20 -36.80
C LEU A 75 -33.92 15.02 -37.76
#